data_AF-A0A4R0X8U5-F1
#
_entry.id   AF-A0A4R0X8U5-F1
#
_cell.length_a   1.000
_cell.length_b   1.000
_cell.length_c   1.000
_cell.angle_alpha   90.00
_cell.angle_beta   90.00
_cell.angle_gamma   90.00
#
_symmetry.space_group_name_H-M   'P 1'
#
loop_
_entity.id
_entity.type
_entity.pdbx_description
1 polymer ?
#
loop_
_entity_poly.entity_id
_entity_poly.type
_entity_poly.pdbx_seq_one_letter_code
_entity_poly.pdbx_strand_id
1 'polypeptide(L)'
;MDGVYDCRANRKAIFNRGMTPNIPGNPRGRKTPKRGRKQRYDPAIFEERFRTIERVFAWEDKFRRLLLRFERISDVHYAFKTLAYTMINLRHY
;
A
#
# COMPACT_ATOMS: atom_id res chain seq x y z
N MET A 1 10.14 6.01 4.45
CA MET A 1 9.51 6.43 3.17
C MET A 1 8.08 6.93 3.39
N ASP A 2 7.38 6.44 4.43
CA ASP A 2 5.93 6.56 4.57
C ASP A 2 5.37 7.94 4.89
N GLY A 3 6.16 8.79 5.56
CA GLY A 3 5.76 10.18 5.81
C GLY A 3 5.56 10.99 4.52
N VAL A 4 6.08 10.54 3.37
CA VAL A 4 5.87 11.20 2.07
C VAL A 4 4.40 11.15 1.66
N TYR A 5 3.65 10.13 2.10
CA TYR A 5 2.24 9.96 1.76
C TYR A 5 1.27 10.77 2.65
N ASP A 6 1.77 11.42 3.72
CA ASP A 6 0.97 12.34 4.55
C ASP A 6 0.79 13.69 3.84
N CYS A 7 -0.08 13.70 2.84
CA CYS A 7 -0.52 14.93 2.19
C CYS A 7 -2.05 15.06 2.26
N ARG A 8 -2.53 16.31 2.22
CA ARG A 8 -3.97 16.60 2.31
C ARG A 8 -4.75 15.97 1.15
N ALA A 9 -4.17 15.97 -0.04
CA ALA A 9 -4.78 15.41 -1.23
C ALA A 9 -5.02 13.90 -1.08
N ASN A 10 -4.00 13.15 -0.65
CA ASN A 10 -4.09 11.71 -0.44
C ASN A 10 -5.14 11.36 0.63
N ARG A 11 -5.10 12.07 1.77
CA ARG A 11 -6.11 11.86 2.83
C ARG A 11 -7.53 12.13 2.36
N LYS A 12 -7.74 13.23 1.62
CA LYS A 12 -9.05 13.54 1.03
C LYS A 12 -9.48 12.45 0.04
N ALA A 13 -8.58 11.96 -0.78
CA ALA A 13 -8.85 10.89 -1.75
C ALA A 13 -9.27 9.57 -1.08
N ILE A 14 -8.65 9.21 0.05
CA ILE A 14 -8.99 8.02 0.83
C ILE A 14 -10.36 8.19 1.49
N PHE A 15 -10.60 9.33 2.15
CA PHE A 15 -11.90 9.62 2.77
C PHE A 15 -13.05 9.63 1.76
N ASN A 16 -12.84 10.22 0.58
CA ASN A 16 -13.84 10.26 -0.48
C ASN A 16 -14.18 8.85 -1.03
N ARG A 17 -13.34 7.85 -0.79
CA ARG A 17 -13.59 6.45 -1.13
C ARG A 17 -14.23 5.66 0.02
N GLY A 18 -14.66 6.33 1.09
CA GLY A 18 -15.27 5.70 2.26
C GLY A 18 -14.28 4.99 3.20
N MET A 19 -12.98 5.19 3.02
CA MET A 19 -11.93 4.55 3.82
C MET A 19 -11.39 5.51 4.90
N THR A 20 -10.84 4.95 5.99
CA THR A 20 -10.13 5.73 7.01
C THR A 20 -8.62 5.68 6.73
N PRO A 21 -7.94 6.83 6.53
CA PRO A 21 -6.49 6.83 6.30
C PRO A 21 -5.73 6.50 7.59
N ASN A 22 -4.86 5.49 7.53
CA ASN A 22 -3.90 5.13 8.58
C ASN A 22 -2.47 5.48 8.12
N ILE A 23 -2.10 6.76 8.17
CA ILE A 23 -0.82 7.26 7.64
C ILE A 23 -0.02 7.90 8.78
N PRO A 24 1.27 7.56 8.97
CA PRO A 24 2.10 8.21 9.97
C PRO A 24 2.27 9.68 9.61
N GLY A 25 2.05 10.56 10.59
CA GLY A 25 2.20 12.00 10.39
C GLY A 25 3.65 12.34 10.03
N ASN A 26 3.86 13.24 9.06
CA ASN A 26 5.20 13.65 8.64
C ASN A 26 5.74 14.81 9.50
N PRO A 27 6.69 14.58 10.43
CA PRO A 27 7.22 15.66 11.28
C PRO A 27 8.15 16.58 10.49
N ARG A 28 8.83 16.06 9.46
CA ARG A 28 9.83 16.80 8.66
C ARG A 28 9.19 17.92 7.83
N GLY A 29 7.94 17.74 7.45
CA GLY A 29 7.17 18.74 6.69
C GLY A 29 6.58 19.86 7.55
N ARG A 30 6.84 19.89 8.87
CA ARG A 30 6.13 20.78 9.78
C ARG A 30 7.05 21.41 10.84
N LYS A 31 7.12 22.75 10.85
CA LYS A 31 7.90 23.52 11.84
C LYS A 31 7.18 23.72 13.18
N THR A 32 5.86 23.53 13.23
CA THR A 32 5.04 23.75 14.43
C THR A 32 4.16 22.54 14.72
N PRO A 33 3.78 22.28 15.99
CA PRO A 33 2.88 21.18 16.33
C PRO A 33 1.53 21.25 15.58
N LYS A 34 0.88 20.09 15.40
CA LYS A 34 -0.45 20.05 14.78
C LYS A 34 -1.51 20.66 15.67
N ARG A 35 -2.05 21.81 15.25
CA ARG A 35 -3.23 22.42 15.86
C ARG A 35 -4.48 21.60 15.53
N GLY A 36 -5.33 21.39 16.53
CA GLY A 36 -6.61 20.67 16.40
C GLY A 36 -6.48 19.15 16.49
N ARG A 37 -7.55 18.45 16.07
CA ARG A 37 -7.66 16.99 16.19
C ARG A 37 -6.53 16.28 15.44
N LYS A 38 -5.82 15.40 16.15
CA LYS A 38 -4.82 14.51 15.55
C LYS A 38 -5.50 13.50 14.64
N GLN A 39 -4.78 13.05 13.62
CA GLN A 39 -5.27 12.01 12.72
C GLN A 39 -5.33 10.69 13.48
N ARG A 40 -6.26 9.81 13.12
CA ARG A 40 -6.22 8.43 13.63
C ARG A 40 -5.01 7.75 13.03
N TYR A 41 -4.19 7.14 13.88
CA TYR A 41 -3.05 6.34 13.49
C TYR A 41 -2.96 5.16 14.46
N ASP A 42 -2.96 3.96 13.90
CA ASP A 42 -2.79 2.71 14.62
C ASP A 42 -1.48 2.05 14.14
N PRO A 43 -0.44 1.99 15.00
CA PRO A 43 0.83 1.37 14.67
C PRO A 43 0.72 -0.12 14.35
N ALA A 44 -0.19 -0.86 14.98
CA ALA A 44 -0.32 -2.30 14.77
C ALA A 44 -0.90 -2.60 13.37
N ILE A 45 -1.93 -1.85 12.96
CA ILE A 45 -2.48 -1.93 11.61
C ILE A 45 -1.44 -1.49 10.57
N PHE A 46 -0.62 -0.49 10.91
CA PHE A 46 0.42 -0.02 10.02
C PHE A 46 1.52 -1.07 9.81
N GLU A 47 1.93 -1.78 10.87
CA GLU A 47 2.92 -2.86 10.78
C GLU A 47 2.42 -4.04 9.94
N GLU A 48 1.13 -4.38 10.05
CA GLU A 48 0.54 -5.49 9.29
C GLU A 48 0.59 -5.28 7.76
N ARG A 49 0.72 -4.02 7.31
CA ARG A 49 0.97 -3.67 5.91
C ARG A 49 2.23 -4.34 5.37
N PHE A 50 3.30 -4.45 6.16
CA PHE A 50 4.56 -5.07 5.71
C PHE A 50 4.37 -6.55 5.42
N ARG A 51 3.61 -7.25 6.27
CA ARG A 51 3.35 -8.69 6.15
C ARG A 51 2.47 -9.05 4.95
N THR A 52 1.47 -8.22 4.71
CA THR A 52 0.45 -8.49 3.68
C THR A 52 0.77 -7.80 2.36
N ILE A 53 0.90 -6.48 2.38
CA ILE A 53 0.98 -5.65 1.17
C ILE A 53 2.42 -5.57 0.65
N GLU A 54 3.37 -5.16 1.47
CA GLU A 54 4.74 -4.91 0.97
C GLU A 54 5.45 -6.19 0.57
N ARG A 55 5.18 -7.31 1.27
CA ARG A 55 5.68 -8.63 0.86
C ARG A 55 5.24 -8.99 -0.55
N VAL A 56 3.97 -8.74 -0.89
CA VAL A 56 3.43 -9.00 -2.24
C VAL A 56 4.10 -8.08 -3.26
N PHE A 57 4.19 -6.78 -2.99
CA PHE A 57 4.84 -5.83 -3.89
C PHE A 57 6.33 -6.13 -4.10
N ALA A 58 7.07 -6.48 -3.05
CA ALA A 58 8.47 -6.85 -3.14
C ALA A 58 8.68 -8.15 -3.92
N TRP A 59 7.73 -9.08 -3.85
CA TRP A 59 7.76 -10.28 -4.69
C TRP A 59 7.42 -9.95 -6.13
N GLU A 60 6.38 -9.14 -6.36
CA GLU A 60 5.97 -8.71 -7.70
C GLU A 60 7.11 -8.00 -8.45
N ASP A 61 7.89 -7.19 -7.74
CA ASP A 61 9.08 -6.51 -8.28
C ASP A 61 10.14 -7.49 -8.81
N LYS A 62 10.22 -8.71 -8.25
CA LYS A 62 11.13 -9.76 -8.76
C LYS A 62 10.68 -10.34 -10.10
N PHE A 63 9.39 -10.24 -10.44
CA PHE A 63 8.83 -10.77 -11.68
C PHE A 63 8.50 -9.63 -12.62
N ARG A 64 9.48 -9.26 -13.46
CA ARG A 64 9.36 -8.16 -14.44
C ARG A 64 8.15 -8.29 -15.36
N ARG A 65 7.68 -9.52 -15.61
CA ARG A 65 6.49 -9.83 -16.41
C ARG A 65 5.17 -9.47 -15.71
N LEU A 66 5.16 -9.38 -14.39
CA LEU A 66 3.98 -8.99 -13.59
C LEU A 66 3.98 -7.50 -13.23
N LEU A 67 5.16 -6.87 -13.24
CA LEU A 67 5.35 -5.46 -12.95
C LEU A 67 4.73 -4.56 -14.03
N LEU A 68 4.88 -4.92 -15.30
CA LEU A 68 4.29 -4.23 -16.44
C LEU A 68 3.28 -5.13 -17.12
N ARG A 69 2.11 -4.58 -17.45
CA ARG A 69 1.08 -5.30 -18.20
C ARG A 69 1.46 -5.33 -19.69
N PHE A 70 1.81 -6.51 -20.18
CA PHE A 70 2.06 -6.75 -21.61
C PHE A 70 0.89 -7.48 -22.29
N GLU A 71 -0.03 -8.04 -21.50
CA GLU A 71 -1.15 -8.82 -21.99
C GLU A 71 -2.25 -7.91 -22.51
N ARG A 72 -2.60 -8.10 -23.79
CA ARG A 72 -3.75 -7.43 -24.43
C ARG A 72 -5.07 -7.79 -23.76
N ILE A 73 -5.25 -9.08 -23.41
CA ILE A 73 -6.48 -9.59 -22.79
C ILE A 73 -6.35 -9.48 -21.27
N SER A 74 -7.34 -8.83 -20.64
CA SER A 74 -7.37 -8.62 -19.18
C SER A 74 -7.39 -9.93 -18.41
N ASP A 75 -8.12 -10.94 -18.88
CA ASP A 75 -8.25 -12.22 -18.18
C ASP A 75 -6.90 -12.95 -18.05
N VAL A 76 -6.06 -12.88 -19.09
CA VAL A 76 -4.71 -13.48 -19.07
C VAL A 76 -3.83 -12.76 -18.05
N HIS A 77 -3.92 -11.43 -17.98
CA HIS A 77 -3.22 -10.65 -16.97
C HIS A 77 -3.64 -11.05 -15.54
N TYR A 78 -4.95 -11.15 -15.30
CA TYR A 78 -5.48 -11.56 -13.99
C TYR A 78 -5.14 -13.00 -13.63
N ALA A 79 -5.09 -13.91 -14.61
CA ALA A 79 -4.65 -15.29 -14.40
C ALA A 79 -3.19 -15.35 -13.92
N PHE A 80 -2.30 -14.58 -14.55
CA PHE A 80 -0.90 -14.49 -14.12
C PHE A 80 -0.75 -13.89 -12.72
N LYS A 81 -1.52 -12.82 -12.39
CA LYS A 81 -1.56 -12.25 -11.05
C LYS A 81 -2.03 -13.28 -10.00
N THR A 82 -3.08 -14.04 -10.33
CA THR A 82 -3.64 -15.05 -9.42
C THR A 82 -2.64 -16.16 -9.16
N LEU A 83 -2.00 -16.69 -10.21
CA LEU A 83 -0.98 -17.73 -10.09
C LEU A 83 0.20 -17.27 -9.24
N ALA A 84 0.65 -16.03 -9.44
CA ALA A 84 1.67 -15.40 -8.62
C ALA A 84 1.28 -15.32 -7.13
N TYR A 85 0.08 -14.83 -6.83
CA TYR A 85 -0.39 -14.73 -5.44
C TYR A 85 -0.54 -16.11 -4.79
N THR A 86 -0.99 -17.13 -5.54
CA THR A 86 -1.01 -18.51 -5.06
C THR A 86 0.40 -19.01 -4.73
N MET A 87 1.39 -18.77 -5.59
CA MET A 87 2.78 -19.16 -5.32
C MET A 87 3.38 -18.47 -4.10
N ILE A 88 3.07 -17.19 -3.86
CA ILE A 88 3.50 -16.46 -2.65
C ILE A 88 2.93 -17.11 -1.39
N ASN A 89 1.63 -17.45 -1.41
CA ASN A 89 0.96 -18.08 -0.29
C ASN A 89 1.45 -19.51 -0.03
N LEU A 90 1.75 -20.27 -1.10
CA LEU A 90 2.22 -21.67 -0.99
C LEU A 90 3.71 -21.79 -0.64
N ARG A 91 4.53 -20.76 -0.84
CA ARG A 91 5.97 -20.77 -0.50
C ARG A 91 6.24 -20.77 1.01
N HIS A 92 5.22 -20.62 1.84
CA HIS A 92 5.32 -20.56 3.30
C HIS A 92 4.79 -21.82 4.01
N TYR A 93 4.80 -22.98 3.32
CA TYR A 93 4.74 -24.30 3.95
C TYR A 93 6.07 -25.04 3.74
#